data_AF-R2QP31-F1
#
_entry.id   AF-R2QP31-F1
#
_cell.length_a   1.000
_cell.length_b   1.000
_cell.length_c   1.000
_cell.angle_alpha   90.00
_cell.angle_beta   90.00
_cell.angle_gamma   90.00
#
_symmetry.space_group_name_H-M   'P 1'
#
loop_
_entity.id
_entity.type
_entity.pdbx_description
1 polymer ?
#
loop_
_entity_poly.entity_id
_entity_poly.type
_entity_poly.pdbx_seq_one_letter_code
_entity_poly.pdbx_strand_id
1 'polypeptide(L)'
;MAIQSKFHMDLSKYEPVGKSGLNKRQKKMILQIIPGLSIIMLFVAFLDLNDFTFWILSFVTGFFLIVPPVLKGLGVWEEYKNKLDFFMKKQDRYYETGQIRRYAAHEFVQKKNVSEADKIGKK
;
A
#
# COMPACT_ATOMS: atom_id res chain seq x y z
N MET A 1 12.51 17.34 26.86
CA MET A 1 11.32 16.47 26.73
C MET A 1 11.49 15.72 25.41
N ALA A 2 11.79 14.42 25.45
CA ALA A 2 12.09 13.66 24.24
C ALA A 2 10.81 13.61 23.38
N ILE A 3 10.85 14.26 22.23
CA ILE A 3 9.88 14.06 21.17
C ILE A 3 10.14 12.63 20.71
N GLN A 4 9.44 11.68 21.32
CA GLN A 4 9.30 10.35 20.76
C GLN A 4 8.71 10.59 19.38
N SER A 5 9.52 10.36 18.34
CA SER A 5 9.04 10.24 16.97
C SER A 5 8.10 9.04 16.96
N LYS A 6 6.83 9.28 17.29
CA LYS A 6 5.75 8.39 16.94
C LYS A 6 5.72 8.49 15.43
N PHE A 7 6.21 7.47 14.74
CA PHE A 7 5.91 7.29 13.32
C PHE A 7 4.39 7.30 13.21
N HIS A 8 3.84 8.46 12.87
CA HIS A 8 2.43 8.58 12.56
C HIS A 8 2.25 7.73 11.32
N MET A 9 1.53 6.60 11.44
CA MET A 9 1.06 5.90 10.25
C MET A 9 0.33 6.94 9.42
N ASP A 10 0.73 7.06 8.17
CA ASP A 10 0.16 8.03 7.25
C ASP A 10 -1.29 7.62 6.95
N LEU A 11 -2.21 8.08 7.80
CA LEU A 11 -3.63 7.78 7.74
C LEU A 11 -4.27 8.32 6.46
N SER A 12 -3.61 9.22 5.73
CA SER A 12 -4.06 9.67 4.42
C SER A 12 -4.11 8.54 3.38
N LYS A 13 -3.34 7.47 3.60
CA LYS A 13 -3.28 6.28 2.73
C LYS A 13 -4.24 5.17 3.16
N TYR A 14 -4.87 5.30 4.33
CA TYR A 14 -5.79 4.30 4.83
C TYR A 14 -7.17 4.47 4.20
N GLU A 15 -7.62 3.46 3.45
CA GLU A 15 -9.00 3.44 2.97
C GLU A 15 -9.91 2.83 4.04
N PRO A 16 -10.91 3.58 4.53
CA PRO A 16 -11.80 3.08 5.56
C PRO A 16 -12.69 1.96 5.01
N VAL A 17 -12.70 0.87 5.77
CA VAL A 17 -13.63 -0.25 5.56
C VAL A 17 -15.04 0.22 5.91
N GLY A 18 -15.98 0.07 4.97
CA GLY A 18 -17.39 0.41 5.23
C GLY A 18 -18.05 -0.61 6.17
N LYS A 19 -19.28 -0.32 6.62
CA LYS A 19 -20.10 -1.21 7.49
C LYS A 19 -20.32 -2.64 6.98
N SER A 20 -19.95 -2.91 5.73
CA SER A 20 -20.09 -4.21 5.04
C SER A 20 -18.79 -5.01 5.03
N GLY A 21 -17.74 -4.53 5.69
CA GLY A 21 -16.41 -5.16 5.64
C GLY A 21 -15.64 -4.91 4.33
N LEU A 22 -16.20 -4.13 3.39
CA LEU A 22 -15.60 -3.85 2.09
C LEU A 22 -15.20 -2.38 1.95
N ASN A 23 -14.01 -2.16 1.39
CA ASN A 23 -13.54 -0.83 0.97
C ASN A 23 -14.29 -0.36 -0.28
N LYS A 24 -14.32 0.97 -0.50
CA LYS A 24 -14.96 1.56 -1.69
C LYS A 24 -14.40 0.97 -2.99
N ARG A 25 -13.09 0.71 -3.06
CA ARG A 25 -12.44 0.05 -4.21
C ARG A 25 -12.94 -1.36 -4.44
N GLN A 26 -13.08 -2.16 -3.39
CA GLN A 26 -13.59 -3.54 -3.49
C GLN A 26 -15.06 -3.57 -3.93
N LYS A 27 -15.88 -2.61 -3.48
CA LYS A 27 -17.25 -2.47 -3.99
C LYS A 27 -17.29 -2.12 -5.48
N LYS A 28 -16.41 -1.21 -5.90
CA LYS A 28 -16.27 -0.84 -7.32
C LYS A 28 -15.77 -2.02 -8.16
N MET A 29 -14.84 -2.81 -7.64
CA MET A 29 -14.37 -4.05 -8.27
C MET A 29 -15.54 -5.01 -8.51
N ILE A 30 -16.36 -5.29 -7.49
CA ILE A 30 -17.52 -6.18 -7.62
C ILE A 30 -18.45 -5.68 -8.74
N LEU A 31 -18.78 -4.39 -8.73
CA LEU A 31 -19.66 -3.80 -9.76
C LEU A 31 -19.05 -3.92 -11.17
N GLN A 32 -17.74 -3.77 -11.30
CA GLN A 32 -17.04 -3.80 -12.59
C GLN A 32 -16.82 -5.22 -13.13
N ILE A 33 -16.87 -6.26 -12.30
CA ILE A 33 -16.74 -7.65 -12.72
C ILE A 33 -18.04 -8.19 -13.32
N ILE A 34 -19.20 -7.65 -12.91
CA ILE A 34 -20.53 -8.14 -13.32
C ILE A 34 -20.66 -8.31 -14.85
N PRO A 35 -20.29 -7.35 -15.71
CA PRO A 35 -20.41 -7.52 -17.15
C PRO A 35 -19.62 -8.72 -17.70
N GLY A 36 -18.41 -8.96 -17.18
CA GLY A 36 -17.59 -10.11 -17.58
C GLY A 36 -18.23 -11.43 -17.19
N LEU A 37 -18.79 -11.52 -15.99
CA LEU A 37 -19.53 -12.71 -15.54
C LEU A 37 -20.81 -12.93 -16.35
N SER A 38 -21.54 -11.85 -16.68
CA SER A 38 -22.75 -11.93 -17.51
C SER A 38 -22.44 -12.48 -18.90
N ILE A 39 -21.34 -12.05 -19.53
CA ILE A 39 -20.92 -12.54 -20.85
C ILE A 39 -20.56 -14.04 -20.79
N ILE A 40 -19.80 -14.46 -19.77
CA ILE A 40 -19.47 -15.88 -19.58
C ILE A 40 -20.74 -16.71 -19.37
N MET A 41 -21.70 -16.21 -18.58
CA MET A 41 -22.97 -16.89 -18.37
C MET A 41 -23.81 -16.97 -19.65
N LEU A 42 -23.78 -15.95 -20.50
CA LEU A 42 -24.42 -15.98 -21.82
C LEU A 42 -23.81 -17.06 -22.72
N PHE A 43 -22.49 -17.26 -22.67
CA PHE A 43 -21.83 -18.32 -23.42
C PHE A 43 -22.34 -19.71 -23.01
N VAL A 44 -22.50 -19.94 -21.70
CA VAL A 44 -23.05 -21.20 -21.18
C VAL A 44 -24.52 -21.37 -21.57
N ALA A 45 -25.33 -20.33 -21.45
CA ALA A 45 -26.78 -20.43 -21.60
C ALA A 45 -27.26 -20.47 -23.06
N PHE A 46 -26.53 -19.86 -24.00
CA PHE A 46 -27.05 -19.61 -25.36
C PHE A 46 -26.18 -20.10 -26.51
N LEU A 47 -24.87 -20.33 -26.31
CA LEU A 47 -23.96 -20.56 -27.43
C LEU A 47 -23.58 -22.03 -27.65
N ASP A 48 -24.08 -22.94 -26.81
CA ASP A 48 -23.86 -24.40 -26.87
C ASP A 48 -22.46 -24.77 -27.41
N LEU A 49 -21.46 -24.13 -26.82
CA LEU A 49 -20.08 -24.19 -27.29
C LEU A 49 -19.48 -25.52 -26.88
N ASN A 50 -18.67 -26.11 -27.76
CA ASN A 50 -17.78 -27.19 -27.37
C ASN A 50 -16.87 -26.74 -26.20
N ASP A 51 -16.59 -27.64 -25.27
CA ASP A 51 -15.86 -27.39 -24.02
C ASP A 51 -14.57 -26.60 -24.25
N PHE A 52 -13.79 -26.97 -25.26
CA PHE A 52 -12.53 -26.29 -25.57
C PHE A 52 -12.71 -24.81 -25.95
N THR A 53 -13.72 -24.54 -26.79
CA THR A 53 -14.04 -23.18 -27.25
C THR A 53 -14.58 -22.34 -26.10
N PHE A 54 -15.42 -22.91 -25.24
CA PHE A 54 -15.91 -22.25 -24.04
C PHE A 54 -14.78 -21.82 -23.11
N TRP A 55 -13.82 -22.71 -22.84
CA TRP A 55 -12.67 -22.40 -21.98
C TRP A 55 -11.85 -21.24 -22.54
N ILE A 56 -11.52 -21.27 -23.83
CA ILE A 56 -10.75 -20.18 -24.46
C ILE A 56 -11.48 -18.85 -24.34
N LEU A 57 -12.75 -18.80 -24.73
CA LEU A 57 -13.55 -17.58 -24.69
C LEU A 57 -13.71 -17.05 -23.27
N SER A 58 -13.91 -17.95 -22.29
CA SER A 58 -14.01 -17.59 -20.88
C SER A 58 -12.70 -17.06 -20.31
N PHE A 59 -11.56 -17.65 -20.67
CA PHE A 59 -10.25 -17.14 -20.29
C PHE A 59 -9.98 -15.76 -20.89
N VAL A 60 -10.27 -15.57 -22.17
CA VAL A 60 -10.10 -14.27 -22.84
C VAL A 60 -11.00 -13.23 -22.19
N THR A 61 -12.28 -13.56 -21.99
CA THR A 61 -13.25 -12.64 -21.36
C THR A 61 -12.85 -12.30 -19.93
N GLY A 62 -12.42 -13.30 -19.15
CA GLY A 62 -11.93 -13.11 -17.79
C GLY A 62 -10.69 -12.24 -17.74
N PHE A 63 -9.73 -12.47 -18.64
CA PHE A 63 -8.49 -11.69 -18.71
C PHE A 63 -8.75 -10.20 -19.01
N PHE A 64 -9.70 -9.88 -19.88
CA PHE A 64 -9.97 -8.49 -20.26
C PHE A 64 -10.97 -7.79 -19.34
N LEU A 65 -11.97 -8.50 -18.82
CA LEU A 65 -13.09 -7.87 -18.10
C LEU A 65 -13.10 -8.13 -16.59
N ILE A 66 -12.45 -9.19 -16.12
CA ILE A 66 -12.46 -9.57 -14.69
C ILE A 66 -11.12 -9.24 -14.04
N VAL A 67 -10.00 -9.61 -14.67
CA VAL A 67 -8.66 -9.41 -14.11
C VAL A 67 -8.34 -7.94 -13.84
N PRO A 68 -8.59 -6.96 -14.73
CA PRO A 68 -8.22 -5.57 -14.47
C PRO A 68 -8.97 -4.94 -13.29
N PRO A 69 -10.31 -5.12 -13.15
CA PRO A 69 -11.01 -4.70 -11.93
C PRO A 69 -10.49 -5.35 -10.66
N VAL A 70 -10.14 -6.64 -10.70
CA VAL A 70 -9.58 -7.37 -9.54
C VAL A 70 -8.25 -6.78 -9.11
N LEU A 71 -7.32 -6.57 -10.05
CA LEU A 71 -6.00 -6.00 -9.75
C LEU A 71 -6.10 -4.59 -9.15
N LYS A 72 -7.06 -3.79 -9.63
CA LYS A 72 -7.35 -2.46 -9.09
C LYS A 72 -8.06 -2.49 -7.73
N GLY A 73 -8.97 -3.45 -7.54
CA GLY A 73 -9.69 -3.64 -6.27
C GLY A 73 -8.78 -4.08 -5.13
N LEU A 74 -7.75 -4.88 -5.45
CA LEU A 74 -6.73 -5.35 -4.50
C LEU A 74 -5.60 -4.33 -4.28
N GLY A 75 -5.52 -3.25 -5.06
CA GLY A 75 -4.45 -2.25 -4.95
C GLY A 75 -3.10 -2.70 -5.55
N VAL A 76 -3.02 -3.93 -6.07
CA VAL A 76 -1.81 -4.49 -6.70
C VAL A 76 -1.39 -3.66 -7.90
N TRP A 77 -2.36 -3.13 -8.66
CA TRP A 77 -2.08 -2.28 -9.82
C TRP A 77 -1.37 -0.98 -9.43
N GLU A 78 -1.86 -0.29 -8.39
CA GLU A 78 -1.24 0.92 -7.88
C GLU A 78 0.14 0.65 -7.27
N GLU A 79 0.32 -0.45 -6.57
CA GLU A 79 1.64 -0.86 -6.04
C GLU A 79 2.65 -1.11 -7.16
N TYR A 80 2.22 -1.83 -8.21
CA TYR A 80 3.07 -2.11 -9.36
C TYR A 80 3.47 -0.83 -10.09
N LYS A 81 2.51 0.08 -10.32
CA LYS A 81 2.78 1.39 -10.92
C LYS A 81 3.75 2.21 -10.08
N ASN A 82 3.56 2.27 -8.76
CA ASN A 82 4.45 3.01 -7.86
C ASN A 82 5.88 2.43 -7.86
N LYS A 83 6.02 1.10 -7.94
CA LYS A 83 7.33 0.45 -8.08
C LYS A 83 8.00 0.83 -9.39
N LEU A 84 7.28 0.75 -10.50
CA LEU A 84 7.81 1.18 -11.80
C LEU A 84 8.21 2.66 -11.80
N ASP A 85 7.36 3.54 -11.27
CA ASP A 85 7.66 4.96 -11.14
C ASP A 85 8.90 5.22 -10.28
N PHE A 86 9.09 4.45 -9.20
CA PHE A 86 10.29 4.53 -8.37
C PHE A 86 11.56 4.11 -9.12
N PHE A 87 11.52 3.04 -9.90
CA PHE A 87 12.68 2.56 -10.67
C PHE A 87 13.01 3.47 -11.86
N MET A 88 12.00 4.04 -12.50
CA MET A 88 12.17 4.89 -13.69
C MET A 88 12.50 6.34 -13.34
N LYS A 89 12.10 6.83 -12.16
CA LYS A 89 12.54 8.14 -11.69
C LYS A 89 14.03 8.08 -11.35
N LYS A 90 14.81 8.88 -12.07
CA LYS A 90 16.18 9.21 -11.67
C LYS A 90 16.10 9.90 -10.31
N GLN A 91 16.45 9.18 -9.25
CA GLN A 91 16.51 9.73 -7.91
C GLN A 91 17.82 10.49 -7.78
N ASP A 92 17.77 11.82 -7.89
CA ASP A 92 18.86 12.67 -7.46
C ASP A 92 18.98 12.54 -5.94
N ARG A 93 19.85 11.62 -5.50
CA ARG A 93 20.15 11.40 -4.09
C ARG A 93 21.18 12.42 -3.66
N TYR A 94 20.71 13.52 -3.09
CA TYR A 94 21.59 14.46 -2.41
C TYR A 94 22.00 13.84 -1.08
N TYR A 95 23.29 13.59 -0.92
CA TYR A 95 23.86 13.20 0.36
C TYR A 95 23.90 14.45 1.23
N GLU A 96 22.87 14.67 2.03
CA GLU A 96 22.91 15.69 3.08
C GLU A 96 23.82 15.18 4.20
N THR A 97 25.09 15.58 4.19
CA THR A 97 25.90 15.65 5.40
C THR A 97 25.41 16.78 6.28
N GLY A 98 24.16 16.70 6.75
CA GLY A 98 23.75 17.49 7.89
C GLY A 98 24.63 17.05 9.05
N GLN A 99 25.50 17.93 9.54
CA GLN A 99 26.16 17.72 10.83
C GLN A 99 25.06 17.39 11.83
N ILE A 100 24.99 16.13 12.27
CA ILE A 100 24.14 15.76 13.40
C ILE A 100 24.61 16.64 14.55
N ARG A 101 23.78 17.61 14.93
CA ARG A 101 24.11 18.59 15.96
C ARG A 101 24.54 17.81 17.20
N ARG A 102 25.82 17.92 17.55
CA ARG A 102 26.34 17.33 18.79
C ARG A 102 25.81 18.18 19.94
N TYR A 103 24.83 17.65 20.66
CA TYR A 103 24.29 18.30 21.84
C TYR A 103 25.35 18.31 22.94
N ALA A 104 25.55 19.45 23.58
CA ALA A 104 26.45 19.57 24.70
C ALA A 104 25.74 19.15 26.00
N ALA A 105 26.47 18.61 26.97
CA ALA A 105 25.90 18.09 28.22
C ALA A 105 25.02 19.11 28.98
N HIS A 106 25.32 20.41 28.84
CA HIS A 106 24.57 21.50 29.46
C HIS A 106 23.21 21.77 28.80
N GLU A 107 22.96 21.25 27.60
CA GLU A 107 21.68 21.38 26.89
C GLU A 107 20.63 20.36 27.41
N PHE A 108 21.02 19.47 28.34
CA PHE A 108 20.13 18.47 28.94
C PHE A 108 19.74 18.86 30.37
N VAL A 109 18.43 18.81 30.68
CA VAL A 109 17.92 18.92 32.05
C VAL A 109 17.97 17.54 32.69
N GLN A 110 18.88 17.34 33.65
CA GLN A 110 19.04 16.07 34.36
C GLN A 110 17.78 15.78 35.20
N LYS A 111 17.11 14.66 34.91
CA LYS A 111 15.99 14.20 35.75
C LYS A 111 16.55 13.61 37.05
N LYS A 112 15.95 13.99 38.19
CA LYS A 112 16.40 13.65 39.56
C LYS A 112 16.63 12.15 39.86
N ASN A 113 16.17 11.24 39.00
CA ASN A 113 16.25 9.78 39.21
C ASN A 113 17.11 9.04 38.16
N VAL A 114 17.93 9.75 37.37
CA VAL A 114 18.83 9.11 36.38
C VAL A 114 20.28 9.43 36.75
N SER A 115 20.95 8.44 37.35
CA SER A 115 22.31 8.52 37.91
C SER A 115 23.44 8.30 36.89
N GLU A 116 23.14 8.03 35.63
CA GLU A 116 24.15 7.60 34.65
C GLU A 116 25.11 8.71 34.17
N ALA A 117 24.90 9.96 34.61
CA ALA A 117 25.69 11.13 34.19
C ALA A 117 26.41 11.85 35.34
N ASP A 118 26.57 11.23 36.52
CA ASP A 118 27.43 11.80 37.55
C ASP A 118 28.90 11.58 37.21
N LYS A 119 29.59 12.67 36.85
CA LYS A 119 31.05 12.70 36.91
C LYS A 119 31.43 12.47 38.37
N ILE A 120 31.94 11.28 38.66
CA ILE A 120 32.67 10.97 39.88
C ILE A 120 33.73 12.08 40.06
N GLY A 121 33.50 12.97 41.02
CA GLY A 121 34.49 13.92 41.48
C GLY A 121 35.70 13.14 41.98
N LYS A 122 36.84 13.30 41.31
CA LYS A 122 38.12 12.95 41.91
C LYS A 122 38.54 14.11 42.81
N LYS A 123 38.87 13.75 44.05
CA LYS A 123 39.62 14.54 45.02
C LYS A 123 40.85 15.18 44.41
#